data_AF-A0A973JXD7-F1
#
_entry.id   AF-A0A973JXD7-F1
#
_cell.length_a   1.000
_cell.length_b   1.000
_cell.length_c   1.000
_cell.angle_alpha   90.00
_cell.angle_beta   90.00
_cell.angle_gamma   90.00
#
_symmetry.space_group_name_H-M   'P 1'
#
loop_
_entity.id
_entity.type
_entity.pdbx_description
1 polymer ?
#
loop_
_entity_poly.entity_id
_entity_poly.type
_entity_poly.pdbx_seq_one_letter_code
_entity_poly.pdbx_strand_id
1 'polypeptide(L)'
;MSTALDRYFRISERGSTLPREIRGGFATFFAMAYIIVLNPIILGSAKDMYGHQLDNGQLVTATCVTAAFTTLLMGVIGNVPIALAAGLGVNSVVALQLAPRMSWPDAMGMVVLAGFIVMLLVATGLRERVMNAVPFGLRKAISIGIGLFIMLIGLVDSGFVSRIPDAAHTTVPLQLGADGHLNGWPVLIFILGALLTLALIVRKVPGAILISIVAMTVLAMIIDAVATIPSWGLTTPEWPGNPVATPDFGLIGEVSLFGGFDKVGVLTGILFVFTVLLSCFFDAMGTIMGVSDEAKLTDA
;
A
#
# COMPACT_ATOMS: atom_id res chain seq x y z
N MET A 1 20.64 18.28 30.11
CA MET A 1 21.76 18.20 29.13
C MET A 1 21.15 17.76 27.81
N SER A 2 21.03 18.65 26.81
CA SER A 2 20.49 18.29 25.50
C SER A 2 21.45 17.30 24.83
N THR A 3 21.03 16.04 24.69
CA THR A 3 21.78 15.00 23.99
C THR A 3 21.98 15.43 22.52
N ALA A 4 23.03 14.95 21.83
CA ALA A 4 23.25 15.28 20.40
C ALA A 4 22.00 15.02 19.53
N LEU A 5 21.22 13.99 19.87
CA LEU A 5 19.92 13.66 19.28
C LEU A 5 18.87 14.75 19.48
N ASP A 6 18.79 15.33 20.68
CA ASP A 6 17.83 16.39 21.01
C ASP A 6 18.13 17.67 20.23
N ARG A 7 19.42 17.99 20.02
CA ARG A 7 19.84 19.13 19.20
C ARG A 7 19.58 18.91 17.70
N TYR A 8 19.80 17.70 17.20
CA TYR A 8 19.63 17.40 15.77
C TYR A 8 18.15 17.35 15.35
N PHE A 9 17.33 16.62 16.11
CA PHE A 9 15.91 16.46 15.83
C PHE A 9 15.04 17.57 16.43
N ARG A 10 15.64 18.45 17.24
CA ARG A 10 14.95 19.55 17.93
C ARG A 10 13.80 19.04 18.80
N ILE A 11 13.99 17.91 19.49
CA ILE A 11 12.92 17.17 20.18
C ILE A 11 12.27 18.04 21.26
N SER A 12 13.09 18.69 22.09
CA SER A 12 12.62 19.60 23.14
C SER A 12 11.98 20.87 22.58
N GLU A 13 12.50 21.42 21.48
CA GLU A 13 11.92 22.60 20.80
C GLU A 13 10.56 22.29 20.18
N ARG A 14 10.36 21.04 19.72
CA ARG A 14 9.06 20.52 19.25
C ARG A 14 8.12 20.14 20.41
N GLY A 15 8.51 20.34 21.67
CA GLY A 15 7.68 20.05 22.84
C GLY A 15 7.49 18.56 23.15
N SER A 16 8.41 17.70 22.70
CA SER A 16 8.36 16.26 22.88
C SER A 16 9.46 15.73 23.82
N THR A 17 9.44 14.43 24.09
CA THR A 17 10.45 13.74 24.93
C THR A 17 10.85 12.43 24.26
N LEU A 18 12.06 11.93 24.51
CA LEU A 18 12.54 10.69 23.91
C LEU A 18 11.58 9.48 24.13
N PRO A 19 10.98 9.26 25.32
CA PRO A 19 9.99 8.19 25.50
C PRO A 19 8.67 8.44 24.75
N ARG A 20 8.32 9.71 24.47
CA ARG A 20 7.16 10.05 23.66
C ARG A 20 7.42 9.79 22.18
N GLU A 21 8.62 10.11 21.68
CA GLU A 21 9.05 9.80 20.32
C GLU A 21 9.10 8.29 20.05
N ILE A 22 9.68 7.49 20.95
CA ILE A 22 9.72 6.03 20.80
C ILE A 22 8.31 5.44 20.74
N ARG A 23 7.42 5.86 21.65
CA ARG A 23 6.01 5.41 21.62
C ARG A 23 5.27 5.88 20.38
N GLY A 24 5.54 7.11 19.93
CA GLY A 24 5.03 7.64 18.67
C GLY A 24 5.47 6.81 17.47
N GLY A 25 6.75 6.44 17.41
CA GLY A 25 7.30 5.55 16.39
C GLY A 25 6.62 4.18 16.36
N PHE A 26 6.43 3.54 17.53
CA PHE A 26 5.67 2.29 17.61
C PHE A 26 4.20 2.46 17.17
N ALA A 27 3.55 3.55 17.57
CA ALA A 27 2.17 3.83 17.16
C ALA A 27 2.07 4.02 15.64
N THR A 28 3.00 4.76 15.03
CA THR A 28 3.08 4.96 13.58
C THR A 28 3.39 3.65 12.85
N PHE A 29 4.33 2.85 13.37
CA PHE A 29 4.63 1.53 12.82
C PHE A 29 3.38 0.65 12.78
N PHE A 30 2.66 0.53 13.90
CA PHE A 30 1.45 -0.28 13.96
C PHE A 30 0.28 0.30 13.13
N ALA A 31 0.24 1.62 12.93
CA ALA A 31 -0.72 2.25 12.03
C ALA A 31 -0.44 1.95 10.56
N MET A 32 0.82 1.77 10.18
CA MET A 32 1.25 1.49 8.80
C MET A 32 1.50 0.01 8.51
N ALA A 33 1.57 -0.84 9.55
CA ALA A 33 1.89 -2.26 9.43
C ALA A 33 0.95 -3.05 8.51
N TYR A 34 -0.27 -2.53 8.24
CA TYR A 34 -1.17 -3.14 7.26
C TYR A 34 -0.53 -3.28 5.87
N ILE A 35 0.43 -2.42 5.50
CA ILE A 35 1.11 -2.47 4.18
C ILE A 35 1.90 -3.77 4.00
N ILE A 36 2.35 -4.38 5.10
CA ILE A 36 3.08 -5.65 5.12
C ILE A 36 2.21 -6.77 4.55
N VAL A 37 0.90 -6.69 4.75
CA VAL A 37 -0.07 -7.69 4.27
C VAL A 37 -0.68 -7.26 2.93
N LEU A 38 -1.05 -6.00 2.80
CA LEU A 38 -1.81 -5.52 1.65
C LEU A 38 -0.98 -5.45 0.37
N ASN A 39 0.30 -5.05 0.46
CA ASN A 39 1.15 -4.95 -0.73
C ASN A 39 1.37 -6.32 -1.42
N PRO A 40 1.72 -7.40 -0.69
CA PRO A 40 1.78 -8.75 -1.26
C PRO A 40 0.45 -9.24 -1.83
N ILE A 41 -0.69 -8.95 -1.19
CA ILE A 41 -2.00 -9.38 -1.71
C ILE A 41 -2.28 -8.76 -3.08
N ILE A 42 -2.01 -7.46 -3.24
CA ILE A 42 -2.27 -6.76 -4.51
C ILE A 42 -1.30 -7.20 -5.60
N LEU A 43 0.01 -7.23 -5.30
CA LEU A 43 1.03 -7.55 -6.31
C LEU A 43 1.14 -9.05 -6.59
N GLY A 44 1.04 -9.90 -5.57
CA GLY A 44 1.13 -11.36 -5.69
C GLY A 44 -0.13 -12.01 -6.30
N SER A 45 -1.29 -11.36 -6.22
CA SER A 45 -2.50 -11.84 -6.91
C SER A 45 -2.47 -11.62 -8.43
N ALA A 46 -1.63 -10.69 -8.92
CA ALA A 46 -1.47 -10.43 -10.33
C ALA A 46 -0.51 -11.43 -11.00
N LYS A 47 -0.75 -11.68 -12.29
CA LYS A 47 0.11 -12.49 -13.14
C LYS A 47 0.74 -11.59 -14.19
N ASP A 48 2.03 -11.81 -14.46
CA ASP A 48 2.68 -11.12 -15.57
C ASP A 48 2.26 -11.68 -16.94
N MET A 49 2.78 -11.10 -18.02
CA MET A 49 2.55 -11.57 -19.40
C MET A 49 2.89 -13.06 -19.60
N TYR A 50 3.82 -13.59 -18.80
CA TYR A 50 4.31 -14.98 -18.88
C TYR A 50 3.61 -15.90 -17.88
N GLY A 51 2.66 -15.38 -17.09
CA GLY A 51 1.94 -16.13 -16.07
C GLY A 51 2.69 -16.29 -14.73
N HIS A 52 3.82 -15.61 -14.55
CA HIS A 52 4.57 -15.60 -13.31
C HIS A 52 3.88 -14.74 -12.24
N GLN A 53 3.88 -15.25 -11.02
CA GLN A 53 3.42 -14.55 -9.82
C GLN A 53 4.64 -14.22 -8.96
N LEU A 54 4.59 -13.07 -8.31
CA LEU A 54 5.60 -12.69 -7.33
C LEU A 54 5.40 -13.49 -6.05
N ASP A 55 6.51 -13.93 -5.45
CA ASP A 55 6.45 -14.58 -4.15
C ASP A 55 6.06 -13.57 -3.06
N ASN A 56 5.06 -13.94 -2.25
CA ASN A 56 4.55 -13.09 -1.20
C ASN A 56 5.59 -12.82 -0.11
N GLY A 57 6.45 -13.79 0.21
CA GLY A 57 7.51 -13.64 1.23
C GLY A 57 8.61 -12.68 0.77
N GLN A 58 9.01 -12.76 -0.50
CA GLN A 58 9.93 -11.81 -1.11
C GLN A 58 9.33 -10.40 -1.16
N LEU A 59 8.04 -10.26 -1.48
CA LEU A 59 7.35 -8.97 -1.50
C LEU A 59 7.27 -8.33 -0.11
N VAL A 60 6.95 -9.11 0.93
CA VAL A 60 6.96 -8.65 2.32
C VAL A 60 8.33 -8.08 2.67
N THR A 61 9.39 -8.83 2.38
CA THR A 61 10.77 -8.46 2.68
C THR A 61 11.16 -7.17 1.96
N ALA A 62 10.95 -7.11 0.64
CA ALA A 62 11.24 -5.93 -0.17
C ALA A 62 10.48 -4.68 0.31
N THR A 63 9.22 -4.85 0.70
CA THR A 63 8.37 -3.75 1.22
C THR A 63 8.90 -3.23 2.55
N CYS A 64 9.20 -4.12 3.50
CA CYS A 64 9.68 -3.74 4.82
C CYS A 64 11.04 -3.05 4.76
N VAL A 65 11.96 -3.58 3.96
CA VAL A 65 13.32 -3.03 3.79
C VAL A 65 13.25 -1.66 3.13
N THR A 66 12.49 -1.51 2.04
CA THR A 66 12.34 -0.23 1.34
C THR A 66 11.61 0.81 2.20
N ALA A 67 10.57 0.43 2.94
CA ALA A 67 9.86 1.33 3.85
C ALA A 67 10.75 1.79 5.02
N ALA A 68 11.51 0.87 5.62
CA ALA A 68 12.49 1.21 6.66
C ALA A 68 13.57 2.16 6.13
N PHE A 69 14.11 1.89 4.93
CA PHE A 69 15.12 2.73 4.31
C PHE A 69 14.60 4.14 3.99
N THR A 70 13.44 4.25 3.32
CA THR A 70 12.83 5.54 2.96
C THR A 70 12.39 6.35 4.19
N THR A 71 11.83 5.69 5.21
CA THR A 71 11.49 6.33 6.49
C THR A 71 12.75 6.82 7.22
N LEU A 72 13.84 6.04 7.20
CA LEU A 72 15.13 6.46 7.77
C LEU A 72 15.69 7.68 7.05
N LEU A 73 15.65 7.70 5.71
CA LEU A 73 16.09 8.85 4.92
C LEU A 73 15.25 10.10 5.22
N MET A 74 13.93 9.97 5.34
CA MET A 74 13.05 11.08 5.70
C MET A 74 13.35 11.60 7.11
N GLY A 75 13.59 10.71 8.07
CA GLY A 75 13.97 11.09 9.43
C GLY A 75 15.33 11.79 9.48
N VAL A 76 16.37 11.20 8.88
CA VAL A 76 17.76 11.70 9.00
C VAL A 76 18.00 12.90 8.08
N ILE A 77 17.66 12.79 6.79
CA ILE A 77 17.95 13.85 5.80
C ILE A 77 16.86 14.92 5.82
N GLY A 78 15.60 14.50 5.85
CA GLY A 78 14.46 15.42 5.86
C GLY A 78 14.25 16.12 7.19
N ASN A 79 14.63 15.49 8.32
CA ASN A 79 14.30 15.96 9.67
C ASN A 79 12.80 16.28 9.84
N VAL A 80 11.94 15.49 9.18
CA VAL A 80 10.48 15.61 9.25
C VAL A 80 9.92 14.31 9.87
N PRO A 81 9.00 14.39 10.85
CA PRO A 81 8.42 13.23 11.52
C PRO A 81 7.33 12.57 10.65
N ILE A 82 7.67 12.21 9.41
CA ILE A 82 6.78 11.55 8.46
C ILE A 82 7.39 10.19 8.11
N ALA A 83 6.61 9.14 8.30
CA ALA A 83 6.98 7.79 7.87
C ALA A 83 6.53 7.57 6.42
N LEU A 84 7.34 6.84 5.65
CA LEU A 84 7.12 6.56 4.24
C LEU A 84 6.99 5.05 4.04
N ALA A 85 6.00 4.66 3.23
CA ALA A 85 5.80 3.29 2.78
C ALA A 85 5.29 3.28 1.34
N ALA A 86 5.09 2.08 0.79
CA ALA A 86 4.60 1.90 -0.58
C ALA A 86 3.21 2.53 -0.78
N GLY A 87 3.03 3.21 -1.92
CA GLY A 87 1.77 3.81 -2.33
C GLY A 87 0.80 2.77 -2.89
N LEU A 88 -0.38 2.63 -2.26
CA LEU A 88 -1.36 1.62 -2.65
C LEU A 88 -2.00 1.87 -4.02
N GLY A 89 -2.18 3.12 -4.43
CA GLY A 89 -2.76 3.46 -5.73
C GLY A 89 -1.86 2.98 -6.87
N VAL A 90 -0.55 3.18 -6.71
CA VAL A 90 0.47 2.74 -7.66
C VAL A 90 0.53 1.22 -7.78
N ASN A 91 0.43 0.50 -6.65
CA ASN A 91 0.46 -0.97 -6.64
C ASN A 91 -0.62 -1.58 -7.54
N SER A 92 -1.82 -1.01 -7.52
CA SER A 92 -2.95 -1.48 -8.33
C SER A 92 -2.75 -1.18 -9.82
N VAL A 93 -2.20 -0.02 -10.16
CA VAL A 93 -1.83 0.33 -11.54
C VAL A 93 -0.77 -0.65 -12.06
N VAL A 94 0.25 -0.93 -11.26
CA VAL A 94 1.33 -1.87 -11.63
C VAL A 94 0.78 -3.29 -11.80
N ALA A 95 0.01 -3.78 -10.83
CA ALA A 95 -0.56 -5.13 -10.83
C ALA A 95 -1.57 -5.36 -11.97
N LEU A 96 -2.46 -4.40 -12.23
CA LEU A 96 -3.61 -4.60 -13.11
C LEU A 96 -3.40 -4.06 -14.53
N GLN A 97 -2.50 -3.10 -14.73
CA GLN A 97 -2.30 -2.46 -16.05
C GLN A 97 -0.94 -2.82 -16.65
N LEU A 98 0.14 -2.83 -15.87
CA LEU A 98 1.49 -3.08 -16.36
C LEU A 98 1.80 -4.58 -16.41
N ALA A 99 1.63 -5.31 -15.30
CA ALA A 99 2.00 -6.72 -15.21
C ALA A 99 1.38 -7.58 -16.33
N PRO A 100 0.10 -7.44 -16.73
CA PRO A 100 -0.46 -8.25 -17.81
C PRO A 100 0.14 -7.98 -19.20
N ARG A 101 0.98 -6.95 -19.34
CA ARG A 101 1.51 -6.44 -20.62
C ARG A 101 3.04 -6.56 -20.74
N MET A 102 3.75 -6.84 -19.65
CA MET A 102 5.21 -6.96 -19.62
C MET A 102 5.67 -7.90 -18.50
N SER A 103 6.97 -8.20 -18.40
CA SER A 103 7.50 -8.98 -17.28
C SER A 103 7.52 -8.18 -15.98
N TRP A 104 7.54 -8.85 -14.82
CA TRP A 104 7.68 -8.17 -13.53
C TRP A 104 8.91 -7.25 -13.44
N PRO A 105 10.13 -7.69 -13.85
CA PRO A 105 11.29 -6.82 -13.88
C PRO A 105 11.12 -5.58 -14.75
N ASP A 106 10.43 -5.70 -15.89
CA ASP A 106 10.14 -4.57 -16.77
C ASP A 106 9.14 -3.61 -16.11
N ALA A 107 8.08 -4.12 -15.49
CA ALA A 107 7.09 -3.31 -14.78
C ALA A 107 7.72 -2.51 -13.65
N MET A 108 8.61 -3.14 -12.87
CA MET A 108 9.38 -2.46 -11.83
C MET A 108 10.33 -1.41 -12.41
N GLY A 109 10.90 -1.66 -13.61
CA GLY A 109 11.70 -0.68 -14.36
C GLY A 109 10.92 0.59 -14.68
N MET A 110 9.67 0.45 -15.12
CA MET A 110 8.79 1.59 -15.39
C MET A 110 8.49 2.40 -14.14
N VAL A 111 8.34 1.74 -12.99
CA VAL A 111 8.15 2.41 -11.68
C VAL A 111 9.39 3.20 -11.29
N VAL A 112 10.59 2.64 -11.47
CA VAL A 112 11.84 3.34 -11.19
C VAL A 112 12.03 4.56 -12.09
N LEU A 113 11.73 4.44 -13.39
CA LEU A 113 11.78 5.57 -14.31
C LEU A 113 10.78 6.66 -13.96
N ALA A 114 9.54 6.28 -13.60
CA ALA A 114 8.55 7.23 -13.11
C ALA A 114 9.03 7.94 -11.84
N GLY A 115 9.65 7.21 -10.90
CA GLY A 115 10.26 7.76 -9.69
C GLY A 115 11.38 8.77 -9.99
N PHE A 116 12.23 8.49 -10.97
CA PHE A 116 13.28 9.42 -11.41
C PHE A 116 12.68 10.71 -12.00
N ILE A 117 11.64 10.60 -12.83
CA ILE A 117 10.95 11.76 -13.38
C ILE A 117 10.28 12.57 -12.27
N VAL A 118 9.63 11.93 -11.30
CA VAL A 118 9.04 12.61 -10.14
C VAL A 118 10.10 13.34 -9.33
N MET A 119 11.26 12.72 -9.09
CA MET A 119 12.39 13.38 -8.42
C MET A 119 12.86 14.62 -9.19
N LEU A 120 12.94 14.56 -10.52
CA LEU A 120 13.29 15.70 -11.36
C LEU A 120 12.20 16.80 -11.31
N LEU A 121 10.92 16.43 -11.33
CA LEU A 121 9.79 17.36 -11.19
C LEU A 121 9.79 18.08 -9.83
N VAL A 122 10.20 17.39 -8.78
CA VAL A 122 10.36 17.96 -7.44
C VAL A 122 11.56 18.91 -7.41
N ALA A 123 12.71 18.48 -7.93
CA ALA A 123 13.93 19.28 -7.97
C ALA A 123 13.80 20.57 -8.80
N THR A 124 12.99 20.54 -9.86
CA THR A 124 12.73 21.70 -10.73
C THR A 124 11.66 22.65 -10.17
N GLY A 125 11.01 22.32 -9.05
CA GLY A 125 9.89 23.10 -8.49
C GLY A 125 8.61 23.03 -9.32
N LEU A 126 8.57 22.21 -10.37
CA LEU A 126 7.37 22.06 -11.21
C LEU A 126 6.21 21.44 -10.41
N ARG A 127 6.51 20.57 -9.43
CA ARG A 127 5.51 20.00 -8.51
C ARG A 127 4.64 21.08 -7.85
N GLU A 128 5.23 22.17 -7.36
CA GLU A 128 4.54 23.20 -6.60
C GLU A 128 3.68 24.07 -7.52
N ARG A 129 4.17 24.33 -8.73
CA ARG A 129 3.40 25.02 -9.78
C ARG A 129 2.17 24.21 -10.19
N VAL A 130 2.32 22.90 -10.36
CA VAL A 130 1.20 21.99 -10.64
C VAL A 130 0.23 21.96 -9.47
N MET A 131 0.73 21.86 -8.22
CA MET A 131 -0.11 21.88 -7.02
C MET A 131 -0.93 23.17 -6.87
N ASN A 132 -0.33 24.32 -7.17
CA ASN A 132 -0.99 25.62 -7.13
C ASN A 132 -2.03 25.79 -8.25
N ALA A 133 -1.84 25.11 -9.38
CA ALA A 133 -2.80 25.11 -10.48
C ALA A 133 -4.05 24.24 -10.19
N VAL A 134 -3.95 23.23 -9.33
CA VAL A 134 -5.08 22.34 -8.99
C VAL A 134 -5.94 22.97 -7.87
N PRO A 135 -7.23 23.25 -8.12
CA PRO A 135 -8.16 23.75 -7.12
C PRO A 135 -8.24 22.84 -5.89
N PHE A 136 -8.42 23.44 -4.70
CA PHE A 136 -8.49 22.70 -3.43
C PHE A 136 -9.58 21.61 -3.41
N GLY A 137 -10.71 21.84 -4.07
CA GLY A 137 -11.77 20.84 -4.19
C GLY A 137 -11.32 19.58 -4.94
N LEU A 138 -10.58 19.74 -6.05
CA LEU A 138 -10.00 18.62 -6.80
C LEU A 138 -8.93 17.90 -5.98
N ARG A 139 -8.12 18.64 -5.21
CA ARG A 139 -7.13 18.08 -4.30
C ARG A 139 -7.75 17.15 -3.25
N LYS A 140 -8.87 17.54 -2.64
CA LYS A 140 -9.62 16.68 -1.71
C LYS A 140 -10.28 15.48 -2.41
N ALA A 141 -10.84 15.69 -3.60
CA ALA A 141 -11.49 14.63 -4.38
C ALA A 141 -10.51 13.51 -4.76
N ILE A 142 -9.24 13.85 -5.07
CA ILE A 142 -8.19 12.88 -5.35
C ILE A 142 -8.00 11.92 -4.17
N SER A 143 -7.80 12.44 -2.95
CA SER A 143 -7.62 11.62 -1.75
C SER A 143 -8.84 10.73 -1.46
N ILE A 144 -10.06 11.26 -1.63
CA ILE A 144 -11.30 10.49 -1.46
C ILE A 144 -11.40 9.37 -2.50
N GLY A 145 -11.07 9.68 -3.77
CA GLY A 145 -11.10 8.71 -4.86
C GLY A 145 -10.15 7.54 -4.66
N ILE A 146 -8.91 7.82 -4.23
CA ILE A 146 -7.91 6.79 -3.89
C ILE A 146 -8.44 5.91 -2.74
N GLY A 147 -9.02 6.51 -1.69
CA GLY A 147 -9.60 5.78 -0.58
C GLY A 147 -10.76 4.86 -0.98
N LEU A 148 -11.70 5.37 -1.80
CA LEU A 148 -12.82 4.58 -2.32
C LEU A 148 -12.36 3.44 -3.23
N PHE A 149 -11.30 3.68 -4.02
CA PHE A 149 -10.72 2.66 -4.87
C PHE A 149 -10.07 1.52 -4.07
N ILE A 150 -9.29 1.84 -3.04
CA ILE A 150 -8.70 0.84 -2.13
C ILE A 150 -9.79 0.09 -1.35
N MET A 151 -10.84 0.80 -0.93
CA MET A 151 -12.01 0.17 -0.30
C MET A 151 -12.66 -0.85 -1.23
N LEU A 152 -12.83 -0.53 -2.52
CA LEU A 152 -13.37 -1.45 -3.50
C LEU A 152 -12.49 -2.70 -3.66
N ILE A 153 -11.17 -2.55 -3.67
CA ILE A 153 -10.23 -3.69 -3.70
C ILE A 153 -10.46 -4.60 -2.48
N GLY A 154 -10.51 -4.03 -1.27
CA GLY A 154 -10.75 -4.81 -0.05
C GLY A 154 -12.12 -5.51 -0.03
N LEU A 155 -13.15 -4.89 -0.60
CA LEU A 155 -14.48 -5.51 -0.78
C LEU A 155 -14.45 -6.68 -1.77
N VAL A 156 -13.63 -6.58 -2.82
CA VAL A 156 -13.42 -7.66 -3.79
C VAL A 156 -12.64 -8.81 -3.18
N ASP A 157 -11.55 -8.51 -2.47
CA ASP A 157 -10.66 -9.52 -1.89
C ASP A 157 -11.33 -10.31 -0.77
N SER A 158 -12.25 -9.68 -0.04
CA SER A 158 -13.06 -10.34 0.99
C SER A 158 -14.21 -11.19 0.44
N GLY A 159 -14.48 -11.14 -0.87
CA GLY A 159 -15.64 -11.77 -1.49
C GLY A 159 -16.97 -11.08 -1.16
N PHE A 160 -16.94 -9.91 -0.53
CA PHE A 160 -18.14 -9.11 -0.25
C PHE A 160 -18.74 -8.56 -1.55
N VAL A 161 -17.87 -8.16 -2.48
CA VAL A 161 -18.23 -7.80 -3.86
C VAL A 161 -17.56 -8.78 -4.81
N SER A 162 -18.31 -9.34 -5.75
CA SER A 162 -17.76 -10.24 -6.78
C SER A 162 -17.87 -9.65 -8.17
N ARG A 163 -17.08 -10.22 -9.08
CA ARG A 163 -17.11 -9.89 -10.50
C ARG A 163 -18.25 -10.68 -11.15
N ILE A 164 -19.13 -9.98 -11.85
CA ILE A 164 -20.10 -10.61 -12.75
C ILE A 164 -19.32 -11.04 -13.99
N PRO A 165 -19.30 -12.31 -14.41
CA PRO A 165 -18.97 -12.64 -15.78
C PRO A 165 -20.15 -12.19 -16.65
N ASP A 166 -20.12 -10.96 -17.14
CA ASP A 166 -21.14 -10.48 -18.06
C ASP A 166 -20.93 -11.13 -19.45
N ALA A 167 -21.97 -11.18 -20.28
CA ALA A 167 -21.90 -11.71 -21.65
C ALA A 167 -20.86 -10.99 -22.55
N ALA A 168 -20.34 -9.85 -22.09
CA ALA A 168 -19.29 -9.05 -22.70
C ALA A 168 -17.88 -9.22 -22.08
N HIS A 169 -17.67 -10.19 -21.16
CA HIS A 169 -16.43 -10.40 -20.42
C HIS A 169 -15.92 -9.16 -19.66
N THR A 170 -16.82 -8.28 -19.24
CA THR A 170 -16.47 -7.10 -18.42
C THR A 170 -16.33 -7.51 -16.95
N THR A 171 -15.23 -7.09 -16.33
CA THR A 171 -14.78 -7.55 -15.00
C THR A 171 -15.16 -6.58 -13.87
N VAL A 172 -16.21 -5.79 -14.03
CA VAL A 172 -16.56 -4.77 -13.03
C VAL A 172 -17.17 -5.43 -11.78
N PRO A 173 -16.56 -5.24 -10.59
CA PRO A 173 -17.03 -5.86 -9.37
C PRO A 173 -18.17 -5.02 -8.79
N LEU A 174 -19.41 -5.39 -9.12
CA LEU A 174 -20.62 -4.69 -8.66
C LEU A 174 -21.68 -5.63 -8.06
N GLN A 175 -21.41 -6.95 -8.00
CA GLN A 175 -22.34 -7.93 -7.47
C GLN A 175 -22.09 -8.18 -5.98
N LEU A 176 -23.17 -8.29 -5.19
CA LEU A 176 -23.11 -8.67 -3.78
C LEU A 176 -22.84 -10.17 -3.65
N GLY A 177 -21.68 -10.56 -3.10
CA GLY A 177 -21.26 -11.96 -3.03
C GLY A 177 -21.23 -12.67 -4.39
N ALA A 178 -21.07 -13.99 -4.41
CA ALA A 178 -20.96 -14.76 -5.67
C ALA A 178 -22.27 -14.82 -6.46
N ASP A 179 -23.41 -14.95 -5.78
CA ASP A 179 -24.74 -15.18 -6.40
C ASP A 179 -25.79 -14.13 -5.96
N GLY A 180 -25.38 -12.91 -5.61
CA GLY A 180 -26.28 -11.91 -5.04
C GLY A 180 -26.54 -12.08 -3.53
N HIS A 181 -25.89 -13.07 -2.89
CA HIS A 181 -25.97 -13.36 -1.46
C HIS A 181 -24.58 -13.40 -0.83
N LEU A 182 -24.46 -12.86 0.39
CA LEU A 182 -23.24 -12.92 1.19
C LEU A 182 -23.12 -14.30 1.84
N ASN A 183 -22.50 -15.24 1.12
CA ASN A 183 -22.23 -16.59 1.59
C ASN A 183 -20.73 -16.81 1.75
N GLY A 184 -20.31 -17.38 2.88
CA GLY A 184 -18.94 -17.82 3.10
C GLY A 184 -18.31 -17.30 4.39
N TRP A 185 -17.46 -18.14 4.98
CA TRP A 185 -16.64 -17.81 6.15
C TRP A 185 -15.71 -16.59 5.94
N PRO A 186 -15.10 -16.36 4.75
CA PRO A 186 -14.30 -15.16 4.51
C PRO A 186 -15.08 -13.85 4.67
N VAL A 187 -16.32 -13.81 4.17
CA VAL A 187 -17.19 -12.63 4.26
C VAL A 187 -17.58 -12.36 5.70
N LEU A 188 -17.87 -13.41 6.49
CA LEU A 188 -18.17 -13.27 7.92
C LEU A 188 -16.99 -12.68 8.69
N ILE A 189 -15.78 -13.19 8.45
CA ILE A 189 -14.55 -12.71 9.09
C ILE A 189 -14.26 -11.27 8.67
N PHE A 190 -14.50 -10.91 7.41
CA PHE A 190 -14.39 -9.53 6.95
C PHE A 190 -15.35 -8.59 7.71
N ILE A 191 -16.62 -8.96 7.84
CA ILE A 191 -17.62 -8.15 8.55
C ILE A 191 -17.23 -7.99 10.03
N LEU A 192 -16.86 -9.10 10.70
CA LEU A 192 -16.42 -9.06 12.09
C LEU A 192 -15.14 -8.23 12.27
N GLY A 193 -14.19 -8.35 11.35
CA GLY A 193 -12.96 -7.57 11.33
C GLY A 193 -13.19 -6.08 11.11
N ALA A 194 -14.07 -5.72 10.18
CA ALA A 194 -14.45 -4.33 9.93
C ALA A 194 -15.15 -3.71 11.15
N LEU A 195 -16.06 -4.45 11.78
CA LEU A 195 -16.75 -4.01 13.01
C LEU A 195 -15.77 -3.89 14.19
N LEU A 196 -14.84 -4.84 14.35
CA LEU A 196 -13.81 -4.79 15.39
C LEU A 196 -12.89 -3.57 15.17
N THR A 197 -12.47 -3.33 13.93
CA THR A 197 -11.65 -2.16 13.57
C THR A 197 -12.38 -0.87 13.92
N LEU A 198 -13.65 -0.75 13.52
CA LEU A 198 -14.49 0.42 13.84
C LEU A 198 -14.61 0.61 15.36
N ALA A 199 -14.90 -0.45 16.11
CA ALA A 199 -15.03 -0.40 17.56
C ALA A 199 -13.73 0.03 18.26
N LEU A 200 -12.57 -0.46 17.80
CA LEU A 200 -11.26 -0.09 18.34
C LEU A 200 -10.86 1.34 17.97
N ILE A 201 -11.18 1.80 16.77
CA ILE A 201 -10.97 3.19 16.34
C ILE A 201 -11.82 4.14 17.18
N VAL A 202 -13.10 3.83 17.40
CA VAL A 202 -14.00 4.64 18.27
C VAL A 202 -13.47 4.70 19.70
N ARG A 203 -12.87 3.61 20.20
CA ARG A 203 -12.21 3.55 21.51
C ARG A 203 -10.83 4.20 21.55
N LYS A 204 -10.34 4.77 20.44
CA LYS A 204 -9.02 5.41 20.31
C LYS A 204 -7.86 4.50 20.73
N VAL A 205 -7.96 3.20 20.45
CA VAL A 205 -6.91 2.23 20.75
C VAL A 205 -5.77 2.38 19.73
N PRO A 206 -4.52 2.61 20.15
CA PRO A 206 -3.40 2.67 19.21
C PRO A 206 -3.20 1.31 18.52
N GLY A 207 -3.05 1.31 17.19
CA GLY A 207 -2.90 0.07 16.42
C GLY A 207 -4.20 -0.73 16.20
N ALA A 208 -5.37 -0.08 16.32
CA ALA A 208 -6.68 -0.70 16.11
C ALA A 208 -6.80 -1.60 14.86
N ILE A 209 -6.25 -1.14 13.73
CA ILE A 209 -6.26 -1.89 12.47
C ILE A 209 -5.44 -3.17 12.61
N LEU A 210 -4.19 -3.09 13.12
CA LEU A 210 -3.34 -4.26 13.29
C LEU A 210 -3.92 -5.27 14.28
N ILE A 211 -4.44 -4.81 15.41
CA ILE A 211 -5.07 -5.69 16.40
C ILE A 211 -6.23 -6.44 15.75
N SER A 212 -7.03 -5.76 14.92
CA SER A 212 -8.15 -6.38 14.21
C SER A 212 -7.67 -7.40 13.20
N ILE A 213 -6.63 -7.10 12.42
CA ILE A 213 -6.01 -8.04 11.47
C ILE A 213 -5.55 -9.30 12.22
N VAL A 214 -4.72 -9.16 13.26
CA VAL A 214 -4.17 -10.30 14.02
C VAL A 214 -5.29 -11.12 14.67
N ALA A 215 -6.25 -10.47 15.32
CA ALA A 215 -7.37 -11.15 15.97
C ALA A 215 -8.23 -11.93 14.97
N MET A 216 -8.54 -11.34 13.81
CA MET A 216 -9.32 -12.00 12.76
C MET A 216 -8.53 -13.11 12.06
N THR A 217 -7.22 -12.95 11.85
CA THR A 217 -6.37 -14.03 11.33
C THR A 217 -6.36 -15.22 12.28
N VAL A 218 -6.24 -15.01 13.59
CA VAL A 218 -6.31 -16.09 14.59
C VAL A 218 -7.69 -16.76 14.58
N LEU A 219 -8.77 -15.97 14.52
CA LEU A 219 -10.12 -16.51 14.40
C LEU A 219 -10.28 -17.35 13.12
N ALA A 220 -9.75 -16.87 11.99
CA ALA A 220 -9.78 -17.57 10.71
C ALA A 220 -9.03 -18.90 10.77
N MET A 221 -7.84 -18.94 11.36
CA MET A 221 -7.06 -20.18 11.56
C MET A 221 -7.82 -21.20 12.44
N ILE A 222 -8.50 -20.74 13.50
CA ILE A 222 -9.29 -21.63 14.36
C ILE A 222 -10.49 -22.20 13.58
N ILE A 223 -11.16 -21.36 12.79
CA ILE A 223 -12.30 -21.79 11.97
C ILE A 223 -11.84 -22.80 10.92
N ASP A 224 -10.71 -22.57 10.27
CA ASP A 224 -10.13 -23.50 9.28
C ASP A 224 -9.74 -24.84 9.90
N ALA A 225 -9.17 -24.83 11.11
CA ALA A 225 -8.80 -26.06 11.82
C ALA A 225 -9.99 -26.91 12.27
N VAL A 226 -11.15 -26.28 12.52
CA VAL A 226 -12.36 -26.96 13.05
C VAL A 226 -13.36 -27.29 11.94
N ALA A 227 -13.46 -26.45 10.90
CA ALA A 227 -14.37 -26.61 9.78
C ALA A 227 -13.57 -26.84 8.49
N THR A 228 -13.81 -27.96 7.81
CA THR A 228 -13.17 -28.23 6.50
C THR A 228 -13.78 -27.31 5.45
N ILE A 229 -13.12 -26.18 5.19
CA ILE A 229 -13.59 -25.15 4.26
C ILE A 229 -12.94 -25.39 2.88
N PRO A 230 -13.75 -25.53 1.81
CA PRO A 230 -13.21 -25.88 0.48
C PRO A 230 -12.40 -24.75 -0.18
N SER A 231 -12.64 -23.48 0.17
CA SER A 231 -11.84 -22.34 -0.30
C SER A 231 -12.06 -21.09 0.56
N TRP A 232 -10.95 -20.40 0.87
CA TRP A 232 -10.94 -19.12 1.59
C TRP A 232 -10.90 -17.90 0.66
N GLY A 233 -10.94 -18.08 -0.66
CA GLY A 233 -10.75 -17.00 -1.64
C GLY A 233 -9.28 -16.88 -2.05
N LEU A 234 -8.66 -15.71 -1.85
CA LEU A 234 -7.31 -15.42 -2.33
C LEU A 234 -6.18 -16.06 -1.50
N THR A 235 -6.37 -16.26 -0.19
CA THR A 235 -5.34 -16.78 0.71
C THR A 235 -5.94 -17.77 1.71
N THR A 236 -5.31 -18.94 1.86
CA THR A 236 -5.66 -19.89 2.92
C THR A 236 -4.99 -19.47 4.23
N PRO A 237 -5.74 -19.35 5.34
CA PRO A 237 -5.20 -19.01 6.64
C PRO A 237 -4.55 -20.24 7.27
N GLU A 238 -3.44 -20.69 6.71
CA GLU A 238 -2.63 -21.77 7.28
C GLU A 238 -1.50 -21.21 8.15
N TRP A 239 -1.13 -21.95 9.21
CA TRP A 239 0.05 -21.62 9.99
C TRP A 239 1.31 -21.97 9.18
N PRO A 240 2.11 -20.99 8.73
CA PRO A 240 3.40 -21.30 8.15
C PRO A 240 4.25 -21.88 9.27
N GLY A 241 4.60 -23.17 9.19
CA GLY A 241 5.29 -23.92 10.25
C GLY A 241 6.54 -23.24 10.82
N ASN A 242 7.11 -22.26 10.11
CA ASN A 242 8.17 -21.40 10.59
C ASN A 242 7.69 -19.93 10.78
N PRO A 243 7.49 -19.45 12.03
CA PRO A 243 7.12 -18.07 12.33
C PRO A 243 8.26 -17.05 12.08
N VAL A 244 9.48 -17.52 11.77
CA VAL A 244 10.62 -16.69 11.41
C VAL A 244 11.14 -17.14 10.04
N ALA A 245 10.57 -16.57 8.98
CA ALA A 245 11.14 -16.71 7.65
C ALA A 245 12.43 -15.89 7.54
N THR A 246 13.48 -16.47 6.97
CA THR A 246 14.66 -15.68 6.57
C THR A 246 14.23 -14.69 5.50
N PRO A 247 14.60 -13.39 5.60
CA PRO A 247 14.28 -12.42 4.57
C PRO A 247 14.84 -12.89 3.24
N ASP A 248 13.96 -12.99 2.24
CA ASP A 248 14.35 -13.33 0.88
C ASP A 248 14.48 -12.04 0.06
N PHE A 249 15.70 -11.79 -0.40
CA PHE A 249 16.07 -10.60 -1.15
C PHE A 249 16.00 -10.81 -2.67
N GLY A 250 15.45 -11.93 -3.15
CA GLY A 250 15.42 -12.29 -4.58
C GLY A 250 14.84 -11.19 -5.49
N LEU A 251 13.82 -10.46 -5.03
CA LEU A 251 13.22 -9.37 -5.81
C LEU A 251 14.01 -8.05 -5.76
N ILE A 252 14.99 -7.92 -4.86
CA ILE A 252 15.76 -6.68 -4.71
C ILE A 252 16.84 -6.64 -5.79
N GLY A 253 16.65 -5.77 -6.78
CA GLY A 253 17.61 -5.52 -7.86
C GLY A 253 17.23 -6.17 -9.19
N GLU A 254 16.16 -6.97 -9.25
CA GLU A 254 15.60 -7.51 -10.49
C GLU A 254 14.76 -6.44 -11.22
N VAL A 255 15.44 -5.41 -11.74
CA VAL A 255 14.80 -4.30 -12.43
C VAL A 255 15.37 -4.17 -13.83
N SER A 256 14.50 -4.29 -14.83
CA SER A 256 14.83 -4.06 -16.23
C SER A 256 14.33 -2.67 -16.64
N LEU A 257 15.24 -1.70 -16.65
CA LEU A 257 14.91 -0.30 -16.95
C LEU A 257 14.45 -0.09 -18.39
N PHE A 258 15.03 -0.82 -19.35
CA PHE A 258 14.79 -0.61 -20.78
C PHE A 258 14.10 -1.80 -21.48
N GLY A 259 14.06 -2.99 -20.88
CA GLY A 259 13.45 -4.18 -21.51
C GLY A 259 11.93 -4.04 -21.73
N GLY A 260 11.24 -3.26 -20.88
CA GLY A 260 9.82 -2.96 -21.07
C GLY A 260 9.53 -2.13 -22.32
N PHE A 261 10.46 -1.25 -22.74
CA PHE A 261 10.29 -0.46 -23.96
C PHE A 261 10.45 -1.29 -25.22
N ASP A 262 11.31 -2.31 -25.18
CA ASP A 262 11.50 -3.26 -26.29
C ASP A 262 10.29 -4.17 -26.48
N LYS A 263 9.57 -4.49 -25.40
CA LYS A 263 8.38 -5.37 -25.45
C LYS A 263 7.11 -4.67 -25.86
N VAL A 264 6.83 -3.50 -25.30
CA VAL A 264 5.53 -2.81 -25.49
C VAL A 264 5.61 -1.66 -26.51
N GLY A 265 6.82 -1.36 -27.00
CA GLY A 265 7.10 -0.25 -27.89
C GLY A 265 7.20 1.08 -27.12
N VAL A 266 7.97 2.01 -27.70
CA VAL A 266 8.33 3.29 -27.06
C VAL A 266 7.09 4.10 -26.66
N LEU A 267 6.07 4.15 -27.52
CA LEU A 267 4.85 4.91 -27.24
C LEU A 267 4.09 4.35 -26.03
N THR A 268 3.83 3.05 -25.99
CA THR A 268 3.12 2.41 -24.89
C THR A 268 3.93 2.45 -23.60
N GLY A 269 5.25 2.29 -23.69
CA GLY A 269 6.14 2.44 -22.56
C GLY A 269 6.06 3.83 -21.93
N ILE A 270 6.10 4.89 -22.75
CA ILE A 270 5.92 6.27 -22.27
C ILE A 270 4.56 6.44 -21.59
N LEU A 271 3.48 5.89 -22.18
CA LEU A 271 2.14 5.97 -21.60
C LEU A 271 2.05 5.25 -20.24
N PHE A 272 2.72 4.12 -20.07
CA PHE A 272 2.76 3.42 -18.78
C PHE A 272 3.58 4.17 -17.74
N VAL A 273 4.77 4.67 -18.09
CA VAL A 273 5.56 5.53 -17.19
C VAL A 273 4.74 6.75 -16.79
N PHE A 274 4.03 7.37 -17.74
CA PHE A 274 3.18 8.52 -17.48
C PHE A 274 1.99 8.19 -16.56
N THR A 275 1.37 7.02 -16.74
CA THR A 275 0.26 6.56 -15.89
C THR A 275 0.72 6.30 -14.46
N VAL A 276 1.86 5.62 -14.30
CA VAL A 276 2.49 5.40 -12.99
C VAL A 276 2.89 6.73 -12.36
N LEU A 277 3.48 7.64 -13.13
CA LEU A 277 3.85 8.98 -12.68
C LEU A 277 2.65 9.75 -12.16
N LEU A 278 1.54 9.80 -12.90
CA LEU A 278 0.32 10.47 -12.46
C LEU A 278 -0.23 9.85 -11.17
N SER A 279 -0.27 8.51 -11.10
CA SER A 279 -0.71 7.80 -9.88
C SER A 279 0.16 8.16 -8.68
N CYS A 280 1.49 8.05 -8.82
CA CYS A 280 2.46 8.43 -7.78
C CYS A 280 2.32 9.91 -7.36
N PHE A 281 2.15 10.81 -8.33
CA PHE A 281 2.05 12.23 -8.09
C PHE A 281 0.79 12.56 -7.27
N PHE A 282 -0.35 11.97 -7.63
CA PHE A 282 -1.61 12.16 -6.91
C PHE A 282 -1.62 11.53 -5.52
N ASP A 283 -1.08 10.30 -5.37
CA ASP A 283 -0.93 9.64 -4.07
C ASP A 283 -0.02 10.45 -3.13
N ALA A 284 1.13 10.91 -3.62
CA ALA A 284 2.06 11.71 -2.85
C ALA A 284 1.45 13.05 -2.42
N MET A 285 0.79 13.75 -3.34
CA MET A 285 0.11 15.01 -3.02
C MET A 285 -1.01 14.81 -1.98
N GLY A 286 -1.88 13.82 -2.19
CA GLY A 286 -3.00 13.54 -1.29
C GLY A 286 -2.53 13.20 0.13
N THR A 287 -1.48 12.40 0.23
CA THR A 287 -0.90 11.98 1.52
C THR A 287 -0.18 13.14 2.21
N ILE A 288 0.67 13.89 1.49
CA ILE A 288 1.38 15.03 2.08
C ILE A 288 0.39 16.08 2.58
N MET A 289 -0.63 16.42 1.80
CA MET A 289 -1.65 17.38 2.26
C MET A 289 -2.43 16.84 3.47
N GLY A 290 -2.87 15.58 3.43
CA GLY A 290 -3.65 15.00 4.53
C GLY A 290 -2.86 14.90 5.83
N VAL A 291 -1.62 14.42 5.76
CA VAL A 291 -0.76 14.27 6.94
C VAL A 291 -0.24 15.63 7.41
N SER A 292 0.13 16.55 6.52
CA SER A 292 0.61 17.88 6.92
C SER A 292 -0.49 18.75 7.51
N ASP A 293 -1.73 18.66 7.04
CA ASP A 293 -2.87 19.37 7.63
C ASP A 293 -3.14 18.86 9.07
N GLU A 294 -3.17 17.54 9.25
CA GLU A 294 -3.35 16.92 10.57
C GLU A 294 -2.16 17.17 11.52
N ALA A 295 -0.94 17.18 10.98
CA ALA A 295 0.30 17.44 11.73
C ALA A 295 0.60 18.93 11.92
N LYS A 296 -0.23 19.84 11.38
CA LYS A 296 -0.02 21.31 11.37
C LYS A 296 1.34 21.72 10.79
N LEU A 297 1.77 21.04 9.73
CA LEU A 297 3.02 21.26 9.01
C LEU A 297 2.83 22.01 7.68
N THR A 298 1.69 22.69 7.49
CA THR A 298 1.31 23.30 6.19
C THR A 298 2.13 24.52 5.77
N ASP A 299 2.91 25.12 6.69
CA ASP A 299 3.59 26.40 6.48
C ASP A 299 5.14 26.32 6.61
N ALA A 300 5.73 25.12 6.48
CA ALA A 300 7.18 24.90 6.56
C ALA A 300 7.84 24.68 5.19
#